data_AF-A0A9E8D3T4-F1
#
_entry.id   AF-A0A9E8D3T4-F1
#
_cell.length_a   1.000
_cell.length_b   1.000
_cell.length_c   1.000
_cell.angle_alpha   90.00
_cell.angle_beta   90.00
_cell.angle_gamma   90.00
#
_symmetry.space_group_name_H-M   'P 1'
#
loop_
_entity.id
_entity.type
_entity.pdbx_description
1 polymer ?
#
loop_
_entity_poly.entity_id
_entity_poly.type
_entity_poly.pdbx_seq_one_letter_code
_entity_poly.pdbx_strand_id
1 'polypeptide(L)'
;MGSRGERIGQQLEGQDAPVTFFITTPYSGHASVVTHWAETHQVACLAPPTLSEIAEGSTQWVEQCVSQREWAIPALERFFLRHIQGIQGVREFLERALSGRLGKGVIGCDSWTYAFLQHVIGIDGAPVFTLQSMEGEQLARYFAQIATHSGEPPPVYSTRTGKQVLFDSASNQKSKAPNKELQRLAAHCRGHIGLAWHYWRERLREPKAGDDEALWLVDALAEAELSVDTEDIATLVLHALVVHGGLDDDSLGEVLPFSHHEALNARLALQRKGIVSSCEGRWQIAPLSYASVRQLLESRNYLVDPL
;
A
#
# COMPACT_ATOMS: atom_id res chain seq x y z
N MET A 1 4.87 3.99 17.81
CA MET A 1 4.17 4.64 16.69
C MET A 1 3.90 6.13 16.92
N GLY A 2 3.70 6.62 18.16
CA GLY A 2 3.39 8.03 18.46
C GLY A 2 4.30 9.09 17.80
N SER A 3 5.62 9.03 18.00
CA SER A 3 6.51 10.13 17.54
C SER A 3 6.74 10.23 16.03
N ARG A 4 6.38 9.21 15.23
CA ARG A 4 6.50 9.27 13.76
C ARG A 4 5.20 9.74 13.09
N GLY A 5 4.04 9.36 13.64
CA GLY A 5 2.75 9.90 13.20
C GLY A 5 2.65 11.41 13.44
N GLU A 6 3.13 11.87 14.60
CA GLU A 6 3.18 13.29 14.96
C GLU A 6 4.04 14.13 13.99
N ARG A 7 5.17 13.60 13.52
CA ARG A 7 6.05 14.32 12.56
C ARG A 7 5.44 14.44 11.17
N ILE A 8 4.65 13.45 10.74
CA ILE A 8 3.91 13.51 9.47
C ILE A 8 2.80 14.55 9.58
N GLY A 9 2.06 14.58 10.69
CA GLY A 9 1.04 15.61 10.95
C GLY A 9 1.59 17.03 10.86
N GLN A 10 2.73 17.30 11.50
CA GLN A 10 3.38 18.62 11.45
C GLN A 10 3.89 19.01 10.05
N GLN A 11 4.27 18.05 9.20
CA GLN A 11 4.69 18.33 7.82
C GLN A 11 3.52 18.60 6.89
N LEU A 12 2.36 17.99 7.15
CA LEU A 12 1.12 18.27 6.42
C LEU A 12 0.57 19.67 6.73
N GLU A 13 0.81 20.20 7.94
CA GLU A 13 0.34 21.53 8.38
C GLU A 13 1.14 22.71 7.80
N GLY A 14 2.40 22.51 7.41
CA GLY A 14 3.33 23.59 7.05
C GLY A 14 3.15 24.20 5.65
N GLN A 15 2.13 23.80 4.89
CA GLN A 15 1.96 24.21 3.50
C GLN A 15 0.74 25.11 3.29
N ASP A 16 0.91 26.15 2.47
CA ASP A 16 -0.18 27.02 1.99
C ASP A 16 -0.87 26.45 0.74
N ALA A 17 -0.91 25.12 0.61
CA ALA A 17 -1.57 24.42 -0.48
C ALA A 17 -2.99 24.04 -0.06
N PRO A 18 -3.99 24.12 -0.96
CA PRO A 18 -5.35 23.70 -0.65
C PRO A 18 -5.42 22.20 -0.37
N VAL A 19 -4.64 21.39 -1.08
CA VAL A 19 -4.65 19.93 -0.91
C VAL A 19 -3.25 19.37 -0.89
N THR A 20 -3.05 18.38 -0.02
CA THR A 20 -1.81 17.62 0.10
C THR A 20 -2.09 16.14 -0.12
N PHE A 21 -1.25 15.48 -0.92
CA PHE A 21 -1.28 14.03 -1.12
C PHE A 21 -0.31 13.33 -0.18
N PHE A 22 -0.76 12.24 0.42
CA PHE A 22 0.08 11.26 1.10
C PHE A 22 0.03 9.94 0.31
N ILE A 23 1.09 9.66 -0.43
CA ILE A 23 1.20 8.47 -1.28
C ILE A 23 2.11 7.44 -0.65
N THR A 24 1.69 6.19 -0.70
CA THR A 24 2.54 5.07 -0.28
C THR A 24 2.45 3.94 -1.30
N THR A 25 3.47 3.08 -1.35
CA THR A 25 3.32 1.82 -2.09
C THR A 25 2.27 0.93 -1.44
N PRO A 26 1.66 -0.01 -2.18
CA PRO A 26 0.77 -1.00 -1.61
C PRO A 26 1.34 -1.62 -0.32
N TYR A 27 0.44 -1.92 0.63
CA TYR A 27 0.74 -2.45 1.97
C TYR A 27 1.50 -1.51 2.93
N SER A 28 1.77 -0.26 2.54
CA SER A 28 2.47 0.71 3.41
C SER A 28 1.53 1.62 4.23
N GLY A 29 0.21 1.42 4.13
CA GLY A 29 -0.76 1.87 5.13
C GLY A 29 -1.18 3.35 5.07
N HIS A 30 -1.26 3.96 3.88
CA HIS A 30 -1.72 5.35 3.71
C HIS A 30 -3.07 5.62 4.36
N ALA A 31 -4.05 4.72 4.20
CA ALA A 31 -5.37 4.87 4.80
C ALA A 31 -5.31 4.98 6.33
N SER A 32 -4.53 4.12 6.99
CA SER A 32 -4.36 4.18 8.45
C SER A 32 -3.68 5.48 8.90
N VAL A 33 -2.67 5.94 8.17
CA VAL A 33 -1.96 7.18 8.51
C VAL A 33 -2.87 8.40 8.38
N VAL A 34 -3.60 8.52 7.27
CA VAL A 34 -4.49 9.66 7.03
C VAL A 34 -5.70 9.64 7.97
N THR A 35 -6.27 8.47 8.26
CA THR A 35 -7.33 8.35 9.28
C THR A 35 -6.84 8.79 10.65
N HIS A 36 -5.66 8.33 11.08
CA HIS A 36 -5.10 8.72 12.37
C HIS A 36 -4.79 10.22 12.45
N TRP A 37 -4.30 10.81 11.36
CA TRP A 37 -4.14 12.26 11.24
C TRP A 37 -5.49 12.97 11.40
N ALA A 38 -6.53 12.53 10.68
CA ALA A 38 -7.86 13.13 10.75
C ALA A 38 -8.46 13.06 12.16
N GLU A 39 -8.33 11.92 12.84
CA GLU A 39 -8.76 11.74 14.24
C GLU A 39 -8.03 12.71 15.19
N THR A 40 -6.72 12.84 15.03
CA THR A 40 -5.88 13.71 15.89
C THR A 40 -6.25 15.18 15.72
N HIS A 41 -6.63 15.60 14.51
CA HIS A 41 -6.96 16.99 14.19
C HIS A 41 -8.48 17.25 14.18
N GLN A 42 -9.30 16.26 14.55
CA GLN A 42 -10.77 16.33 14.53
C GLN A 42 -11.35 16.71 13.16
N VAL A 43 -10.68 16.29 12.09
CA VAL A 43 -11.10 16.50 10.69
C VAL A 43 -11.99 15.33 10.26
N ALA A 44 -13.06 15.61 9.52
CA ALA A 44 -13.95 14.57 9.02
C ALA A 44 -13.31 13.80 7.84
N CYS A 45 -13.32 12.47 7.96
CA CYS A 45 -13.04 11.59 6.83
C CYS A 45 -14.28 11.47 5.94
N LEU A 46 -14.12 11.71 4.65
CA LEU A 46 -15.16 11.51 3.67
C LEU A 46 -15.37 10.02 3.43
N ALA A 47 -16.63 9.59 3.40
CA ALA A 47 -16.98 8.23 3.04
C ALA A 47 -16.88 8.04 1.51
N PRO A 48 -16.41 6.87 1.03
CA PRO A 48 -16.46 6.57 -0.39
C PRO A 48 -17.91 6.48 -0.87
N PRO A 49 -18.21 6.92 -2.10
CA PRO A 49 -19.52 6.69 -2.72
C PRO A 49 -19.78 5.20 -2.92
N THR A 50 -21.05 4.84 -3.04
CA THR A 50 -21.46 3.46 -3.35
C THR A 50 -21.06 3.07 -4.78
N LEU A 51 -20.98 1.76 -5.03
CA LEU A 51 -20.70 1.24 -6.37
C LEU A 51 -21.66 1.79 -7.44
N SER A 52 -22.97 1.86 -7.13
CA SER A 52 -23.98 2.40 -8.06
C SER A 52 -23.71 3.87 -8.38
N GLU A 53 -23.43 4.69 -7.36
CA GLU A 53 -23.14 6.11 -7.55
C GLU A 53 -21.89 6.32 -8.43
N ILE A 54 -20.84 5.51 -8.24
CA ILE A 54 -19.64 5.59 -9.06
C ILE A 54 -19.93 5.13 -10.49
N ALA A 55 -20.59 3.97 -10.66
CA ALA A 55 -20.90 3.39 -11.96
C ALA A 55 -21.77 4.33 -12.83
N GLU A 56 -22.71 5.04 -12.20
CA GLU A 56 -23.59 6.03 -12.83
C GLU A 56 -22.91 7.39 -13.09
N GLY A 57 -21.68 7.59 -12.59
CA GLY A 57 -20.95 8.86 -12.73
C GLY A 57 -21.52 9.99 -11.87
N SER A 58 -22.14 9.66 -10.74
CA SER A 58 -22.71 10.63 -9.81
C SER A 58 -21.63 11.54 -9.21
N THR A 59 -21.92 12.84 -9.17
CA THR A 59 -21.05 13.85 -8.56
C THR A 59 -21.66 14.45 -7.30
N GLN A 60 -22.83 13.97 -6.87
CA GLN A 60 -23.56 14.49 -5.70
C GLN A 60 -22.75 14.36 -4.40
N TRP A 61 -21.92 13.33 -4.28
CA TRP A 61 -21.05 13.15 -3.12
C TRP A 61 -20.00 14.27 -2.98
N VAL A 62 -19.63 14.94 -4.08
CA VAL A 62 -18.68 16.07 -4.06
C VAL A 62 -19.29 17.27 -3.35
N GLU A 63 -20.60 17.46 -3.45
CA GLU A 63 -21.30 18.56 -2.76
C GLU A 63 -21.28 18.42 -1.24
N GLN A 64 -21.15 17.19 -0.73
CA GLN A 64 -20.98 16.95 0.71
C GLN A 64 -19.68 17.58 1.24
N CYS A 65 -18.64 17.65 0.38
CA CYS A 65 -17.34 18.22 0.72
C CYS A 65 -17.39 19.74 0.87
N VAL A 66 -18.25 20.43 0.11
CA VAL A 66 -18.38 21.90 0.12
C VAL A 66 -18.79 22.42 1.50
N SER A 67 -19.50 21.61 2.28
CA SER A 67 -19.95 21.96 3.63
C SER A 67 -18.82 21.97 4.68
N GLN A 68 -17.66 21.39 4.37
CA GLN A 68 -16.55 21.22 5.30
C GLN A 68 -15.39 22.16 4.94
N ARG A 69 -14.81 22.82 5.94
CA ARG A 69 -13.63 23.69 5.73
C ARG A 69 -12.32 22.89 5.64
N GLU A 70 -12.31 21.74 6.30
CA GLU A 70 -11.19 20.80 6.37
C GLU A 70 -11.75 19.39 6.21
N TRP A 71 -11.10 18.56 5.40
CA TRP A 71 -11.55 17.20 5.12
C TRP A 71 -10.37 16.24 4.89
N ALA A 72 -10.62 14.94 5.03
CA ALA A 72 -9.66 13.90 4.74
C ALA A 72 -10.27 12.82 3.82
N ILE A 73 -9.50 12.33 2.86
CA ILE A 73 -9.80 11.11 2.12
C ILE A 73 -8.70 10.10 2.44
N PRO A 74 -8.94 9.07 3.26
CA PRO A 74 -7.91 8.11 3.59
C PRO A 74 -7.45 7.23 2.41
N ALA A 75 -8.33 6.94 1.46
CA ALA A 75 -8.10 5.97 0.40
C ALA A 75 -8.83 6.39 -0.89
N LEU A 76 -8.21 7.26 -1.70
CA LEU A 76 -8.79 7.79 -2.94
C LEU A 76 -9.10 6.70 -3.97
N GLU A 77 -8.37 5.60 -3.93
CA GLU A 77 -8.57 4.42 -4.79
C GLU A 77 -9.98 3.82 -4.68
N ARG A 78 -10.74 4.18 -3.63
CA ARG A 78 -12.12 3.76 -3.37
C ARG A 78 -13.18 4.71 -3.95
N PHE A 79 -12.79 5.82 -4.57
CA PHE A 79 -13.69 6.89 -5.02
C PHE A 79 -13.95 6.89 -6.53
N PHE A 80 -13.44 5.90 -7.28
CA PHE A 80 -13.61 5.84 -8.72
C PHE A 80 -13.51 4.41 -9.28
N LEU A 81 -14.02 4.24 -10.49
CA LEU A 81 -13.79 3.09 -11.36
C LEU A 81 -13.14 3.55 -12.67
N ARG A 82 -12.23 2.75 -13.24
CA ARG A 82 -11.43 3.13 -14.42
C ARG A 82 -12.18 3.06 -15.78
N HIS A 83 -13.44 3.48 -15.81
CA HIS A 83 -14.23 3.67 -17.03
C HIS A 83 -14.77 5.10 -17.10
N ILE A 84 -15.39 5.45 -18.24
CA ILE A 84 -15.75 6.85 -18.57
C ILE A 84 -16.67 7.47 -17.50
N GLN A 85 -17.68 6.75 -17.02
CA GLN A 85 -18.59 7.25 -15.98
C GLN A 85 -17.96 7.17 -14.59
N GLY A 86 -17.27 6.08 -14.29
CA GLY A 86 -16.66 5.80 -12.99
C GLY A 86 -15.63 6.83 -12.53
N ILE A 87 -15.09 7.63 -13.44
CA ILE A 87 -14.09 8.66 -13.13
C ILE A 87 -14.66 10.07 -12.96
N GLN A 88 -15.94 10.31 -13.28
CA GLN A 88 -16.50 11.67 -13.32
C GLN A 88 -16.50 12.33 -11.93
N GLY A 89 -16.96 11.60 -10.91
CA GLY A 89 -16.99 12.10 -9.54
C GLY A 89 -15.60 12.50 -9.02
N VAL A 90 -14.61 11.60 -9.15
CA VAL A 90 -13.25 11.89 -8.66
C VAL A 90 -12.59 13.03 -9.46
N ARG A 91 -12.89 13.15 -10.76
CA ARG A 91 -12.39 14.24 -11.60
C ARG A 91 -12.91 15.59 -11.13
N GLU A 92 -14.22 15.71 -10.94
CA GLU A 92 -14.82 16.94 -10.43
C GLU A 92 -14.31 17.28 -9.03
N PHE A 93 -14.23 16.28 -8.16
CA PHE A 93 -13.67 16.42 -6.82
C PHE A 93 -12.25 16.99 -6.86
N LEU A 94 -11.35 16.36 -7.62
CA LEU A 94 -9.95 16.77 -7.73
C LEU A 94 -9.82 18.19 -8.32
N GLU A 95 -10.62 18.55 -9.31
CA GLU A 95 -10.61 19.90 -9.88
C GLU A 95 -10.99 20.96 -8.84
N ARG A 96 -12.07 20.73 -8.08
CA ARG A 96 -12.53 21.66 -7.03
C ARG A 96 -11.56 21.68 -5.83
N ALA A 97 -11.01 20.53 -5.46
CA ALA A 97 -10.01 20.37 -4.41
C ALA A 97 -8.72 21.15 -4.73
N LEU A 98 -8.11 20.91 -5.89
CA LEU A 98 -6.85 21.53 -6.31
C LEU A 98 -6.99 23.04 -6.55
N SER A 99 -8.17 23.52 -6.95
CA SER A 99 -8.46 24.95 -7.05
C SER A 99 -8.79 25.63 -5.72
N GLY A 100 -8.81 24.89 -4.61
CA GLY A 100 -9.14 25.39 -3.26
C GLY A 100 -10.62 25.66 -3.02
N ARG A 101 -11.51 25.30 -3.97
CA ARG A 101 -12.96 25.48 -3.83
C ARG A 101 -13.59 24.58 -2.77
N LEU A 102 -12.89 23.52 -2.35
CA LEU A 102 -13.33 22.61 -1.27
C LEU A 102 -12.63 22.90 0.07
N GLY A 103 -11.91 24.02 0.22
CA GLY A 103 -11.12 24.28 1.42
C GLY A 103 -9.85 23.42 1.50
N LYS A 104 -9.41 23.09 2.72
CA LYS A 104 -8.16 22.36 2.95
C LYS A 104 -8.38 20.85 3.06
N GLY A 105 -7.53 20.06 2.41
CA GLY A 105 -7.70 18.61 2.44
C GLY A 105 -6.42 17.79 2.42
N VAL A 106 -6.47 16.62 3.05
CA VAL A 106 -5.43 15.58 2.96
C VAL A 106 -6.00 14.36 2.23
N ILE A 107 -5.32 13.95 1.16
CA ILE A 107 -5.68 12.78 0.36
C ILE A 107 -4.61 11.69 0.54
N GLY A 108 -5.01 10.56 1.11
CA GLY A 108 -4.27 9.31 1.07
C GLY A 108 -4.63 8.51 -0.16
N CYS A 109 -3.63 7.97 -0.86
CA CYS A 109 -3.84 6.95 -1.88
C CYS A 109 -2.58 6.10 -2.08
N ASP A 110 -2.75 4.95 -2.73
CA ASP A 110 -1.58 4.19 -3.18
C ASP A 110 -0.90 4.85 -4.40
N SER A 111 0.35 4.49 -4.62
CA SER A 111 1.20 5.03 -5.69
C SER A 111 0.70 4.69 -7.11
N TRP A 112 -0.06 3.59 -7.28
CA TRP A 112 -0.64 3.21 -8.57
C TRP A 112 -1.85 4.05 -8.91
N THR A 113 -2.74 4.28 -7.94
CA THR A 113 -3.85 5.23 -8.05
C THR A 113 -3.35 6.62 -8.36
N TYR A 114 -2.34 7.09 -7.63
CA TYR A 114 -1.76 8.42 -7.90
C TYR A 114 -1.23 8.52 -9.33
N ALA A 115 -0.41 7.55 -9.76
CA ALA A 115 0.12 7.52 -11.13
C ALA A 115 -1.00 7.48 -12.19
N PHE A 116 -2.02 6.65 -11.98
CA PHE A 116 -3.16 6.53 -12.87
C PHE A 116 -3.93 7.85 -12.99
N LEU A 117 -4.26 8.50 -11.88
CA LEU A 117 -5.00 9.77 -11.88
C LEU A 117 -4.14 10.92 -12.41
N GLN A 118 -2.83 10.90 -12.18
CA GLN A 118 -1.90 11.83 -12.82
C GLN A 118 -1.96 11.69 -14.34
N HIS A 119 -1.97 10.46 -14.86
CA HIS A 119 -2.04 10.20 -16.29
C HIS A 119 -3.39 10.58 -16.92
N VAL A 120 -4.51 10.28 -16.25
CA VAL A 120 -5.86 10.41 -16.83
C VAL A 120 -6.53 11.77 -16.55
N ILE A 121 -6.19 12.41 -15.42
CA ILE A 121 -6.83 13.66 -14.96
C ILE A 121 -5.83 14.83 -14.94
N GLY A 122 -4.55 14.57 -14.67
CA GLY A 122 -3.52 15.62 -14.56
C GLY A 122 -3.54 16.31 -13.19
N ILE A 123 -3.28 15.56 -12.12
CA ILE A 123 -3.27 16.06 -10.72
C ILE A 123 -1.92 16.67 -10.28
N ASP A 124 -1.19 17.28 -11.22
CA ASP A 124 0.11 17.88 -10.94
C ASP A 124 0.00 19.16 -10.09
N GLY A 125 1.07 19.49 -9.35
CA GLY A 125 1.22 20.77 -8.65
C GLY A 125 0.76 20.79 -7.20
N ALA A 126 0.05 19.76 -6.72
CA ALA A 126 -0.17 19.58 -5.29
C ALA A 126 1.07 19.00 -4.61
N PRO A 127 1.37 19.39 -3.36
CA PRO A 127 2.40 18.76 -2.56
C PRO A 127 2.12 17.27 -2.36
N VAL A 128 3.17 16.45 -2.53
CA VAL A 128 3.12 15.00 -2.37
C VAL A 128 4.13 14.58 -1.31
N PHE A 129 3.65 13.88 -0.29
CA PHE A 129 4.46 13.25 0.73
C PHE A 129 4.45 11.75 0.54
N THR A 130 5.60 11.12 0.75
CA THR A 130 5.73 9.66 0.77
C THR A 130 6.64 9.24 1.91
N LEU A 131 6.56 7.95 2.28
CA LEU A 131 7.43 7.38 3.28
C LEU A 131 8.84 7.20 2.71
N GLN A 132 9.84 7.61 3.48
CA GLN A 132 11.23 7.35 3.14
C GLN A 132 11.50 5.84 3.06
N SER A 133 12.22 5.41 2.03
CA SER A 133 12.70 4.04 1.90
C SER A 133 13.55 3.64 3.10
N MET A 134 13.32 2.43 3.62
CA MET A 134 14.04 1.90 4.76
C MET A 134 15.24 1.05 4.34
N GLU A 135 16.40 1.41 4.87
CA GLU A 135 17.62 0.62 4.79
C GLU A 135 17.61 -0.56 5.77
N GLY A 136 18.49 -1.53 5.55
CA GLY A 136 18.54 -2.75 6.38
C GLY A 136 18.67 -2.49 7.89
N GLU A 137 19.42 -1.46 8.31
CA GLU A 137 19.54 -1.08 9.72
C GLU A 137 18.24 -0.45 10.28
N GLN A 138 17.51 0.30 9.46
CA GLN A 138 16.23 0.87 9.84
C GLN A 138 15.17 -0.24 9.97
N LEU A 139 15.17 -1.22 9.05
CA LEU A 139 14.30 -2.40 9.15
C LEU A 139 14.60 -3.22 10.41
N ALA A 140 15.89 -3.42 10.75
CA ALA A 140 16.29 -4.14 11.96
C ALA A 140 15.70 -3.51 13.22
N ARG A 141 15.85 -2.19 13.36
CA ARG A 141 15.30 -1.44 14.50
C ARG A 141 13.79 -1.51 14.54
N TYR A 142 13.12 -1.41 13.40
CA TYR A 142 11.66 -1.48 13.32
C TYR A 142 11.14 -2.87 13.70
N PHE A 143 11.70 -3.94 13.15
CA PHE A 143 11.31 -5.32 13.48
C PHE A 143 11.59 -5.67 14.94
N ALA A 144 12.71 -5.21 15.52
CA ALA A 144 12.97 -5.35 16.94
C ALA A 144 11.89 -4.64 17.78
N GLN A 145 11.55 -3.39 17.43
CA GLN A 145 10.56 -2.61 18.16
C GLN A 145 9.17 -3.27 18.19
N ILE A 146 8.70 -3.80 17.06
CA ILE A 146 7.36 -4.41 16.98
C ILE A 146 7.31 -5.85 17.49
N ALA A 147 8.45 -6.55 17.55
CA ALA A 147 8.52 -7.87 18.14
C ALA A 147 8.61 -7.84 19.68
N THR A 148 8.96 -6.70 20.26
CA THR A 148 9.09 -6.52 21.71
C THR A 148 7.73 -6.60 22.40
N HIS A 149 7.50 -7.67 23.18
CA HIS A 149 6.28 -7.84 24.00
C HIS A 149 6.51 -7.68 25.51
N SER A 150 7.76 -7.80 26.00
CA SER A 150 8.10 -7.76 27.44
C SER A 150 9.41 -6.99 27.75
N GLY A 151 9.77 -6.01 26.93
CA GLY A 151 10.97 -5.17 27.11
C GLY A 151 12.15 -5.55 26.23
N GLU A 152 12.22 -6.79 25.75
CA GLU A 152 13.21 -7.23 24.75
C GLU A 152 12.52 -7.94 23.56
N PRO A 153 13.06 -7.82 22.33
CA PRO A 153 12.60 -8.61 21.20
C PRO A 153 13.02 -10.09 21.36
N PRO A 154 12.21 -11.05 20.90
CA PRO A 154 12.62 -12.45 20.87
C PRO A 154 13.90 -12.61 20.04
N PRO A 155 14.82 -13.51 20.43
CA PRO A 155 16.03 -13.74 19.66
C PRO A 155 15.67 -14.39 18.32
N VAL A 156 16.12 -13.78 17.22
CA VAL A 156 15.91 -14.27 15.86
C VAL A 156 17.25 -14.61 15.23
N TYR A 157 17.43 -15.84 14.77
CA TYR A 157 18.67 -16.33 14.18
C TYR A 157 18.54 -16.64 12.69
N SER A 158 19.57 -16.30 11.93
CA SER A 158 19.69 -16.65 10.51
C SER A 158 19.95 -18.14 10.35
N THR A 159 19.16 -18.84 9.53
CA THR A 159 19.46 -20.24 9.18
C THR A 159 20.71 -20.40 8.31
N ARG A 160 21.11 -19.34 7.59
CA ARG A 160 22.31 -19.35 6.73
C ARG A 160 23.59 -19.16 7.51
N THR A 161 23.59 -18.25 8.49
CA THR A 161 24.82 -17.84 9.19
C THR A 161 24.87 -18.28 10.65
N GLY A 162 23.75 -18.72 11.22
CA GLY A 162 23.62 -19.01 12.65
C GLY A 162 23.70 -17.77 13.56
N LYS A 163 23.82 -16.57 12.98
CA LYS A 163 23.96 -15.32 13.74
C LYS A 163 22.60 -14.70 14.04
N GLN A 164 22.54 -14.00 15.17
CA GLN A 164 21.37 -13.21 15.55
C GLN A 164 21.16 -12.06 14.56
N VAL A 165 19.90 -11.86 14.17
CA VAL A 165 19.45 -10.91 13.14
C VAL A 165 18.90 -9.63 13.77
N LEU A 166 18.09 -9.76 14.81
CA LEU A 166 17.53 -8.64 15.57
C LEU A 166 18.37 -8.39 16.83
N PHE A 167 18.78 -7.14 17.02
CA PHE A 167 19.48 -6.70 18.22
C PHE A 167 18.59 -5.72 18.98
N ASP A 168 18.69 -5.75 20.31
CA ASP A 168 18.05 -4.74 21.13
C ASP A 168 18.69 -3.36 20.89
N SER A 169 17.83 -2.34 20.79
CA SER A 169 18.24 -0.95 20.62
C SER A 169 18.99 -0.39 21.84
N ALA A 170 18.79 -0.95 23.04
CA ALA A 170 19.51 -0.57 24.26
C ALA A 170 20.83 -1.34 24.45
N SER A 171 20.99 -2.50 23.82
CA SER A 171 22.25 -3.22 23.79
C SER A 171 23.30 -2.42 22.99
N ASN A 172 24.26 -1.83 23.68
CA ASN A 172 25.35 -1.02 23.11
C ASN A 172 26.35 -1.86 22.26
N GLN A 173 25.98 -3.09 21.89
CA GLN A 173 26.68 -3.90 20.91
C GLN A 173 26.40 -3.32 19.53
N LYS A 174 27.15 -2.28 19.16
CA LYS A 174 27.38 -1.94 17.75
C LYS A 174 28.01 -3.17 17.08
N SER A 175 27.19 -4.06 16.52
CA SER A 175 27.68 -4.91 15.45
C SER A 175 28.07 -3.94 14.32
N LYS A 176 29.36 -3.63 14.22
CA LYS A 176 29.90 -2.67 13.24
C LYS A 176 29.62 -3.09 11.79
N ALA A 177 29.20 -4.35 11.57
CA ALA A 177 28.87 -4.87 10.27
C ALA A 177 27.35 -4.80 10.06
N PRO A 178 26.88 -4.19 8.97
CA PRO A 178 25.45 -4.14 8.69
C PRO A 178 24.89 -5.55 8.49
N ASN A 179 23.66 -5.76 8.96
CA ASN A 179 22.98 -7.03 8.78
C ASN A 179 22.66 -7.24 7.28
N LYS A 180 23.51 -8.01 6.60
CA LYS A 180 23.41 -8.27 5.16
C LYS A 180 22.06 -8.88 4.75
N GLU A 181 21.36 -9.58 5.64
CA GLU A 181 20.05 -10.19 5.32
C GLU A 181 18.96 -9.13 5.24
N LEU A 182 18.95 -8.22 6.21
CA LEU A 182 18.00 -7.10 6.21
C LEU A 182 18.35 -6.06 5.14
N GLN A 183 19.63 -5.91 4.78
CA GLN A 183 20.01 -5.13 3.60
C GLN A 183 19.50 -5.74 2.29
N ARG A 184 19.60 -7.06 2.13
CA ARG A 184 19.04 -7.76 0.97
C ARG A 184 17.52 -7.62 0.93
N LEU A 185 16.85 -7.76 2.07
CA LEU A 185 15.41 -7.56 2.18
C LEU A 185 15.00 -6.12 1.83
N ALA A 186 15.72 -5.12 2.35
CA ALA A 186 15.51 -3.72 1.99
C ALA A 186 15.67 -3.51 0.48
N ALA A 187 16.75 -4.01 -0.12
CA ALA A 187 16.97 -3.89 -1.56
C ALA A 187 15.87 -4.58 -2.37
N HIS A 188 15.46 -5.79 -1.97
CA HIS A 188 14.39 -6.57 -2.61
C HIS A 188 13.06 -5.83 -2.61
N CYS A 189 12.69 -5.27 -1.45
CA CYS A 189 11.45 -4.51 -1.29
C CYS A 189 11.59 -3.03 -1.65
N ARG A 190 12.71 -2.60 -2.25
CA ARG A 190 13.04 -1.18 -2.54
C ARG A 190 12.89 -0.25 -1.33
N GLY A 191 13.07 -0.80 -0.12
CA GLY A 191 12.91 -0.14 1.16
C GLY A 191 11.46 0.12 1.58
N HIS A 192 10.46 -0.43 0.88
CA HIS A 192 9.05 -0.31 1.27
C HIS A 192 8.76 -1.18 2.50
N ILE A 193 8.37 -0.53 3.59
CA ILE A 193 8.22 -1.21 4.88
C ILE A 193 7.09 -2.22 4.90
N GLY A 194 5.97 -1.93 4.21
CA GLY A 194 4.82 -2.82 4.12
C GLY A 194 5.21 -4.19 3.54
N LEU A 195 5.87 -4.18 2.38
CA LEU A 195 6.37 -5.39 1.74
C LEU A 195 7.43 -6.09 2.60
N ALA A 196 8.40 -5.34 3.13
CA ALA A 196 9.46 -5.90 3.97
C ALA A 196 8.89 -6.65 5.18
N TRP A 197 7.83 -6.13 5.81
CA TRP A 197 7.12 -6.79 6.90
C TRP A 197 6.52 -8.14 6.49
N HIS A 198 5.85 -8.20 5.34
CA HIS A 198 5.26 -9.44 4.85
C HIS A 198 6.32 -10.51 4.53
N TYR A 199 7.39 -10.13 3.82
CA TYR A 199 8.51 -11.04 3.55
C TYR A 199 9.22 -11.49 4.84
N TRP A 200 9.39 -10.58 5.81
CA TRP A 200 9.96 -10.92 7.10
C TRP A 200 9.12 -11.98 7.82
N ARG A 201 7.81 -11.73 7.95
CA ARG A 201 6.89 -12.65 8.63
C ARG A 201 6.83 -14.01 7.96
N GLU A 202 6.80 -14.05 6.62
CA GLU A 202 6.79 -15.31 5.86
C GLU A 202 8.06 -16.14 6.09
N ARG A 203 9.19 -15.51 6.43
CA ARG A 203 10.48 -16.18 6.62
C ARG A 203 10.72 -16.64 8.05
N LEU A 204 9.89 -16.23 9.00
CA LEU A 204 9.99 -16.65 10.40
C LEU A 204 9.47 -18.08 10.57
N ARG A 205 10.21 -18.90 11.31
CA ARG A 205 9.84 -20.25 11.70
C ARG A 205 9.97 -20.40 13.21
N GLU A 206 9.06 -21.19 13.79
CA GLU A 206 9.09 -21.55 15.20
C GLU A 206 10.38 -22.33 15.55
N PRO A 207 10.86 -22.24 16.80
CA PRO A 207 11.96 -23.05 17.28
C PRO A 207 11.69 -24.53 17.07
N LYS A 208 12.75 -25.31 16.82
CA LYS A 208 12.66 -26.77 16.94
C LYS A 208 12.43 -27.12 18.42
N ALA A 209 11.60 -28.14 18.68
CA ALA A 209 11.32 -28.59 20.04
C ALA A 209 12.61 -28.86 20.83
N GLY A 210 12.83 -28.11 21.91
CA GLY A 210 14.00 -28.20 22.79
C GLY A 210 14.88 -26.95 22.89
N ASP A 211 14.65 -25.92 22.06
CA ASP A 211 15.27 -24.59 22.19
C ASP A 211 14.21 -23.60 22.71
N ASP A 212 14.45 -23.01 23.88
CA ASP A 212 13.56 -22.02 24.48
C ASP A 212 13.57 -20.73 23.63
N GLU A 213 12.38 -20.34 23.15
CA GLU A 213 11.99 -19.00 22.66
C GLU A 213 12.70 -18.40 21.43
N ALA A 214 13.63 -19.11 20.78
CA ALA A 214 14.36 -18.59 19.61
C ALA A 214 13.66 -18.83 18.26
N LEU A 215 13.40 -17.74 17.51
CA LEU A 215 12.87 -17.83 16.15
C LEU A 215 14.00 -17.98 15.12
N TRP A 216 13.70 -18.64 14.01
CA TRP A 216 14.62 -18.80 12.88
C TRP A 216 14.14 -18.03 11.66
N LEU A 217 15.05 -17.28 11.03
CA LEU A 217 14.83 -16.59 9.76
C LEU A 217 15.44 -17.41 8.63
N VAL A 218 14.57 -17.93 7.77
CA VAL A 218 14.98 -18.67 6.57
C VAL A 218 15.60 -17.70 5.55
N ASP A 219 16.72 -18.04 4.89
CA ASP A 219 17.37 -17.12 3.93
C ASP A 219 16.63 -16.99 2.57
N ALA A 220 15.69 -17.89 2.28
CA ALA A 220 14.90 -17.85 1.06
C ALA A 220 13.81 -16.77 1.11
N LEU A 221 13.74 -15.93 0.08
CA LEU A 221 12.58 -15.09 -0.19
C LEU A 221 11.59 -15.95 -0.97
N ALA A 222 10.43 -16.23 -0.39
CA ALA A 222 9.35 -16.92 -1.10
C ALA A 222 8.77 -15.96 -2.13
N GLU A 223 8.92 -16.27 -3.41
CA GLU A 223 8.32 -15.53 -4.50
C GLU A 223 7.23 -16.37 -5.16
N ALA A 224 6.09 -15.76 -5.44
CA ALA A 224 5.18 -16.34 -6.40
C ALA A 224 5.76 -16.10 -7.80
N GLU A 225 6.16 -17.17 -8.47
CA GLU A 225 6.57 -17.10 -9.87
C GLU A 225 5.35 -16.82 -10.75
N LEU A 226 5.38 -15.67 -11.42
CA LEU A 226 4.44 -15.31 -12.47
C LEU A 226 5.14 -15.52 -13.81
N SER A 227 4.58 -16.38 -14.66
CA SER A 227 5.12 -16.57 -16.01
C SER A 227 4.93 -15.30 -16.85
N VAL A 228 5.89 -15.00 -17.72
CA VAL A 228 5.78 -13.93 -18.72
C VAL A 228 4.61 -14.18 -19.68
N ASP A 229 4.26 -15.46 -19.89
CA ASP A 229 3.13 -15.93 -20.70
C ASP A 229 1.79 -15.85 -19.95
N THR A 230 1.71 -15.10 -18.84
CA THR A 230 0.44 -14.88 -18.13
C THR A 230 -0.61 -14.34 -19.11
N GLU A 231 -1.77 -14.98 -19.17
CA GLU A 231 -2.83 -14.61 -20.10
C GLU A 231 -3.24 -13.12 -19.97
N ASP A 232 -3.65 -12.51 -21.08
CA ASP A 232 -4.01 -11.08 -21.12
C ASP A 232 -5.14 -10.73 -20.17
N ILE A 233 -6.12 -11.63 -20.00
CA ILE A 233 -7.23 -11.47 -19.04
C ILE A 233 -6.68 -11.36 -17.62
N ALA A 234 -5.77 -12.26 -17.23
CA ALA A 234 -5.15 -12.23 -15.90
C ALA A 234 -4.33 -10.94 -15.70
N THR A 235 -3.59 -10.50 -16.72
CA THR A 235 -2.83 -9.23 -16.67
C THR A 235 -3.75 -8.03 -16.45
N LEU A 236 -4.89 -7.97 -17.14
CA LEU A 236 -5.89 -6.91 -16.99
C LEU A 236 -6.56 -6.91 -15.61
N VAL A 237 -6.81 -8.09 -15.03
CA VAL A 237 -7.28 -8.23 -13.64
C VAL A 237 -6.22 -7.69 -12.69
N LEU A 238 -4.97 -8.13 -12.79
CA LEU A 238 -3.88 -7.65 -11.92
C LEU A 238 -3.73 -6.13 -11.98
N HIS A 239 -3.76 -5.55 -13.18
CA HIS A 239 -3.71 -4.11 -13.38
C HIS A 239 -4.92 -3.38 -12.74
N ALA A 240 -6.12 -3.95 -12.83
CA ALA A 240 -7.30 -3.39 -12.17
C ALA A 240 -7.13 -3.35 -10.65
N LEU A 241 -6.63 -4.45 -10.08
CA LEU A 241 -6.47 -4.57 -8.64
C LEU A 241 -5.42 -3.59 -8.10
N VAL A 242 -4.29 -3.39 -8.78
CA VAL A 242 -3.28 -2.43 -8.31
C VAL A 242 -3.74 -0.98 -8.43
N VAL A 243 -4.46 -0.61 -9.50
CA VAL A 243 -4.94 0.77 -9.70
C VAL A 243 -5.99 1.17 -8.65
N HIS A 244 -6.78 0.20 -8.15
CA HIS A 244 -7.90 0.45 -7.23
C HIS A 244 -7.62 0.05 -5.77
N GLY A 245 -6.37 -0.30 -5.43
CA GLY A 245 -6.04 -0.86 -4.11
C GLY A 245 -6.89 -2.09 -3.74
N GLY A 246 -7.31 -2.84 -4.75
CA GLY A 246 -8.18 -4.00 -4.69
C GLY A 246 -9.66 -3.75 -4.99
N LEU A 247 -10.39 -4.78 -5.41
CA LEU A 247 -11.80 -4.70 -5.84
C LEU A 247 -12.58 -5.95 -5.42
N ASP A 248 -13.88 -5.82 -5.18
CA ASP A 248 -14.78 -6.97 -5.11
C ASP A 248 -15.14 -7.51 -6.51
N ASP A 249 -15.87 -8.63 -6.56
CA ASP A 249 -16.22 -9.29 -7.83
C ASP A 249 -17.19 -8.45 -8.70
N ASP A 250 -18.05 -7.65 -8.08
CA ASP A 250 -19.00 -6.77 -8.79
C ASP A 250 -18.25 -5.61 -9.46
N SER A 251 -17.39 -4.92 -8.70
CA SER A 251 -16.57 -3.82 -9.20
C SER A 251 -15.56 -4.28 -10.25
N LEU A 252 -15.06 -5.52 -10.16
CA LEU A 252 -14.24 -6.11 -11.22
C LEU A 252 -15.00 -6.24 -12.54
N GLY A 253 -16.30 -6.57 -12.48
CA GLY A 253 -17.17 -6.64 -13.65
C GLY A 253 -17.32 -5.30 -14.37
N GLU A 254 -17.30 -4.19 -13.64
CA GLU A 254 -17.45 -2.84 -14.19
C GLU A 254 -16.17 -2.30 -14.89
N VAL A 255 -14.98 -2.78 -14.48
CA VAL A 255 -13.69 -2.20 -14.94
C VAL A 255 -12.92 -3.07 -15.93
N LEU A 256 -13.45 -4.23 -16.27
CA LEU A 256 -12.81 -5.18 -17.17
C LEU A 256 -13.58 -5.27 -18.50
N PRO A 257 -12.87 -5.34 -19.64
CA PRO A 257 -13.51 -5.30 -20.97
C PRO A 257 -14.06 -6.67 -21.41
N PHE A 258 -14.36 -7.57 -20.47
CA PHE A 258 -14.80 -8.94 -20.73
C PHE A 258 -15.93 -9.33 -19.77
N SER A 259 -16.56 -10.49 -20.01
CA SER A 259 -17.72 -10.91 -19.23
C SER A 259 -17.38 -11.13 -17.76
N HIS A 260 -18.38 -10.96 -16.89
CA HIS A 260 -18.25 -11.23 -15.46
C HIS A 260 -17.71 -12.65 -15.18
N HIS A 261 -18.12 -13.64 -15.99
CA HIS A 261 -17.64 -15.02 -15.85
C HIS A 261 -16.15 -15.18 -16.21
N GLU A 262 -15.66 -14.48 -17.24
CA GLU A 262 -14.23 -14.47 -17.59
C GLU A 262 -13.40 -13.81 -16.49
N ALA A 263 -13.87 -12.68 -15.95
CA ALA A 263 -13.25 -11.99 -14.83
C ALA A 263 -13.14 -12.88 -13.59
N LEU A 264 -14.25 -13.50 -13.20
CA LEU A 264 -14.32 -14.38 -12.05
C LEU A 264 -13.38 -15.59 -12.22
N ASN A 265 -13.34 -16.21 -13.40
CA ASN A 265 -12.47 -17.36 -13.66
C ASN A 265 -10.99 -17.00 -13.60
N ALA A 266 -10.60 -15.89 -14.22
CA ALA A 266 -9.22 -15.40 -14.15
C ALA A 266 -8.81 -15.08 -12.71
N ARG A 267 -9.68 -14.39 -11.96
CA ARG A 267 -9.46 -14.10 -10.54
C ARG A 267 -9.34 -15.36 -9.69
N LEU A 268 -10.21 -16.35 -9.88
CA LEU A 268 -10.15 -17.64 -9.20
C LEU A 268 -8.85 -18.39 -9.52
N ALA A 269 -8.38 -18.34 -10.77
CA ALA A 269 -7.11 -18.93 -11.17
C ALA A 269 -5.92 -18.24 -10.48
N LEU A 270 -5.92 -16.91 -10.41
CA LEU A 270 -4.92 -16.13 -9.68
C LEU A 270 -4.93 -16.43 -8.17
N GLN A 271 -6.12 -16.60 -7.58
CA GLN A 271 -6.29 -16.94 -6.17
C GLN A 271 -5.73 -18.33 -5.86
N ARG A 272 -6.02 -19.34 -6.70
CA ARG A 272 -5.49 -20.71 -6.53
C ARG A 272 -3.96 -20.75 -6.59
N LYS A 273 -3.34 -19.81 -7.30
CA LYS A 273 -1.88 -19.64 -7.37
C LYS A 273 -1.30 -18.79 -6.23
N GLY A 274 -2.13 -18.25 -5.33
CA GLY A 274 -1.69 -17.35 -4.25
C GLY A 274 -1.24 -15.97 -4.71
N ILE A 275 -1.55 -15.58 -5.96
CA ILE A 275 -1.16 -14.27 -6.51
C ILE A 275 -2.06 -13.16 -5.99
N VAL A 276 -3.32 -13.47 -5.71
CA VAL A 276 -4.30 -12.55 -5.12
C VAL A 276 -4.89 -13.15 -3.85
N SER A 277 -5.22 -12.28 -2.89
CA SER A 277 -5.87 -12.63 -1.62
C SER A 277 -7.04 -11.70 -1.35
N SER A 278 -8.03 -12.16 -0.58
CA SER A 278 -9.14 -11.31 -0.12
C SER A 278 -8.76 -10.65 1.21
N CYS A 279 -8.95 -9.33 1.29
CA CYS A 279 -8.82 -8.53 2.50
C CYS A 279 -10.03 -7.61 2.59
N GLU A 280 -10.76 -7.63 3.71
CA GLU A 280 -11.97 -6.81 3.92
C GLU A 280 -13.01 -6.93 2.78
N GLY A 281 -13.15 -8.13 2.21
CA GLY A 281 -14.08 -8.39 1.10
C GLY A 281 -13.59 -7.94 -0.29
N ARG A 282 -12.38 -7.37 -0.38
CA ARG A 282 -11.77 -6.93 -1.65
C ARG A 282 -10.61 -7.83 -2.03
N TRP A 283 -10.52 -8.18 -3.30
CA TRP A 283 -9.38 -8.89 -3.87
C TRP A 283 -8.23 -7.92 -4.06
N GLN A 284 -7.05 -8.29 -3.59
CA GLN A 284 -5.83 -7.51 -3.73
C GLN A 284 -4.71 -8.43 -4.22
N ILE A 285 -3.66 -7.85 -4.80
CA ILE A 285 -2.41 -8.58 -5.01
C ILE A 285 -1.94 -9.11 -3.64
N ALA A 286 -1.41 -10.33 -3.60
CA ALA A 286 -0.78 -10.84 -2.40
C ALA A 286 0.58 -10.15 -2.21
N PRO A 287 0.96 -9.75 -0.98
CA PRO A 287 2.19 -8.99 -0.75
C PRO A 287 3.47 -9.64 -1.32
N LEU A 288 3.58 -10.97 -1.22
CA LEU A 288 4.73 -11.74 -1.72
C LEU A 288 4.77 -11.89 -3.25
N SER A 289 3.66 -11.56 -3.91
CA SER A 289 3.49 -11.60 -5.37
C SER A 289 3.64 -10.22 -6.00
N TYR A 290 3.65 -9.15 -5.20
CA TYR A 290 3.63 -7.78 -5.69
C TYR A 290 4.82 -7.44 -6.59
N ALA A 291 6.04 -7.83 -6.21
CA ALA A 291 7.24 -7.56 -7.02
C ALA A 291 7.14 -8.19 -8.42
N SER A 292 6.74 -9.47 -8.48
CA SER A 292 6.52 -10.21 -9.73
C SER A 292 5.40 -9.60 -10.58
N VAL A 293 4.28 -9.19 -9.96
CA VAL A 293 3.17 -8.52 -10.65
C VAL A 293 3.61 -7.19 -11.23
N ARG A 294 4.34 -6.38 -10.46
CA ARG A 294 4.85 -5.09 -10.92
C ARG A 294 5.79 -5.27 -12.12
N GLN A 295 6.73 -6.23 -12.04
CA GLN A 295 7.64 -6.54 -13.14
C GLN A 295 6.90 -7.03 -14.40
N LEU A 296 5.88 -7.87 -14.24
CA LEU A 296 5.03 -8.32 -15.35
C LEU A 296 4.35 -7.13 -16.04
N LEU A 297 3.71 -6.25 -15.26
CA LEU A 297 3.03 -5.06 -15.78
C LEU A 297 4.00 -4.12 -16.51
N GLU A 298 5.19 -3.89 -15.92
CA GLU A 298 6.26 -3.10 -16.51
C GLU A 298 6.73 -3.70 -17.85
N SER A 299 6.97 -5.02 -17.90
CA SER A 299 7.41 -5.73 -19.10
C SER A 299 6.39 -5.68 -20.26
N ARG A 300 5.12 -5.44 -19.94
CA ARG A 300 4.02 -5.31 -20.89
C ARG A 300 3.64 -3.84 -21.17
N ASN A 301 4.49 -2.89 -20.76
CA ASN A 301 4.31 -1.45 -20.97
C ASN A 301 3.02 -0.87 -20.34
N TYR A 302 2.54 -1.48 -19.25
CA TYR A 302 1.52 -0.83 -18.43
C TYR A 302 2.11 0.35 -17.66
N LEU A 303 1.26 1.30 -17.29
CA LEU A 303 1.63 2.36 -16.37
C LEU A 303 1.98 1.74 -15.01
N VAL A 304 3.21 1.95 -14.55
CA VAL A 304 3.69 1.48 -13.25
C VAL A 304 3.84 2.65 -12.28
N ASP A 305 3.76 2.33 -11.00
CA ASP A 305 3.91 3.33 -9.96
C ASP A 305 5.35 3.91 -9.90
N PRO A 306 5.49 5.19 -9.51
CA PRO A 306 6.78 5.88 -9.49
C PRO A 306 7.64 5.56 -8.26
N LEU A 307 7.11 4.84 -7.27
CA LEU A 307 7.79 4.50 -6.01
C LEU A 307 8.58 3.19 -6.12
#